data_AF-A0A6M2BWQ3-F1
#
_entry.id   AF-A0A6M2BWQ3-F1
#
_cell.length_a   1.000
_cell.length_b   1.000
_cell.length_c   1.000
_cell.angle_alpha   90.00
_cell.angle_beta   90.00
_cell.angle_gamma   90.00
#
_symmetry.space_group_name_H-M   'P 1'
#
loop_
_entity.id
_entity.type
_entity.pdbx_description
1 polymer ?
#
loop_
_entity_poly.entity_id
_entity_poly.type
_entity_poly.pdbx_seq_one_letter_code
_entity_poly.pdbx_strand_id
1 'polypeptide(L)'
;MNRLITIPMSHYCEKARWGLAHAGVTYVEDAHLQVFHYRVVRAFDSHGMVPVLVTDDGAIADSSAILRYLDRQLETSRKLYPESDRAQIERLEEQFDEHLGVETRRWVYFHWLGQSGRRVLETAAQGVPRWEQVMAPLLLPILRRYLGKRLEISAGSVAQGSKTIMESFDSVAAIIGDGRPFLRGDRFTAADLTFASMAAPVLLPAEYGIRLPTPEQAPDSARADIQRFRSHPAGRFALRLFRDHRRGLR
;
A
#
# COMPACT_ATOMS: atom_id res chain seq x y z
N MET A 1 -6.43 23.62 0.18
CA MET A 1 -6.34 22.53 -0.85
C MET A 1 -5.70 21.33 -0.19
N ASN A 2 -6.34 20.16 -0.26
CA ASN A 2 -5.86 18.97 0.44
C ASN A 2 -4.47 18.57 -0.04
N ARG A 3 -3.61 18.17 0.89
CA ARG A 3 -2.25 17.70 0.62
C ARG A 3 -2.03 16.33 1.23
N LEU A 4 -1.60 15.37 0.42
CA LEU A 4 -1.29 14.02 0.90
C LEU A 4 0.23 13.83 0.96
N ILE A 5 0.78 13.72 2.17
CA ILE A 5 2.20 13.44 2.40
C ILE A 5 2.42 11.93 2.30
N THR A 6 3.32 11.51 1.41
CA THR A 6 3.51 10.08 1.10
C THR A 6 4.96 9.64 0.98
N ILE A 7 5.14 8.33 1.01
CA ILE A 7 6.24 7.67 0.30
C ILE A 7 5.64 7.05 -0.97
N PRO A 8 6.16 7.35 -2.17
CA PRO A 8 5.58 6.89 -3.45
C PRO A 8 5.19 5.41 -3.47
N MET A 9 6.14 4.54 -3.12
CA MET A 9 6.02 3.08 -3.17
C MET A 9 5.15 2.47 -2.06
N SER A 10 4.82 3.22 -1.01
CA SER A 10 4.14 2.65 0.17
C SER A 10 2.70 2.23 -0.16
N HIS A 11 2.37 0.98 0.13
CA HIS A 11 1.03 0.40 0.00
C HIS A 11 0.03 0.96 1.01
N TYR A 12 0.49 1.46 2.16
CA TYR A 12 -0.37 2.25 3.05
C TYR A 12 -0.69 3.62 2.44
N CYS A 13 0.26 4.23 1.72
CA CYS A 13 -0.03 5.44 0.95
C CYS A 13 -0.96 5.14 -0.22
N GLU A 14 -0.83 3.99 -0.88
CA GLU A 14 -1.79 3.58 -1.92
C GLU A 14 -3.21 3.43 -1.37
N LYS A 15 -3.36 2.82 -0.20
CA LYS A 15 -4.66 2.74 0.49
C LYS A 15 -5.30 4.14 0.65
N ALA A 16 -4.53 5.14 1.09
CA ALA A 16 -5.02 6.51 1.17
C ALA A 16 -5.30 7.16 -0.19
N ARG A 17 -4.43 6.98 -1.19
CA ARG A 17 -4.66 7.47 -2.57
C ARG A 17 -5.94 6.90 -3.16
N TRP A 18 -6.17 5.61 -2.96
CA TRP A 18 -7.38 4.94 -3.42
C TRP A 18 -8.60 5.44 -2.67
N GLY A 19 -8.53 5.63 -1.35
CA GLY A 19 -9.60 6.27 -0.59
C GLY A 19 -9.98 7.66 -1.11
N LEU A 20 -8.99 8.52 -1.34
CA LEU A 20 -9.19 9.87 -1.88
C LEU A 20 -9.83 9.85 -3.25
N ALA A 21 -9.32 8.98 -4.13
CA ALA A 21 -9.91 8.73 -5.43
C ALA A 21 -11.38 8.27 -5.26
N HIS A 22 -11.64 7.24 -4.44
CA HIS A 22 -12.99 6.70 -4.18
C HIS A 22 -13.95 7.78 -3.67
N ALA A 23 -13.46 8.76 -2.92
CA ALA A 23 -14.25 9.87 -2.42
C ALA A 23 -14.40 11.05 -3.40
N GLY A 24 -13.69 11.04 -4.54
CA GLY A 24 -13.66 12.16 -5.48
C GLY A 24 -12.96 13.40 -4.92
N VAL A 25 -12.06 13.23 -3.94
CA VAL A 25 -11.38 14.34 -3.28
C VAL A 25 -10.10 14.70 -4.04
N THR A 26 -10.04 15.92 -4.55
CA THR A 26 -8.82 16.47 -5.17
C THR A 26 -7.75 16.76 -4.11
N TYR A 27 -6.50 16.46 -4.41
CA TYR A 27 -5.36 16.73 -3.55
C TYR A 27 -4.08 16.98 -4.35
N VAL A 28 -3.09 17.61 -3.70
CA VAL A 28 -1.69 17.63 -4.16
C VAL A 28 -0.92 16.56 -3.40
N GLU A 29 -0.21 15.70 -4.10
CA GLU A 29 0.69 14.74 -3.46
C GLU A 29 2.04 15.39 -3.13
N ASP A 30 2.43 15.34 -1.85
CA ASP A 30 3.71 15.80 -1.32
C ASP A 30 4.57 14.57 -1.02
N ALA A 31 5.14 14.00 -2.07
CA ALA A 31 5.81 12.72 -2.02
C ALA A 31 7.28 12.86 -1.63
N HIS A 32 7.75 12.02 -0.71
CA HIS A 32 9.12 12.04 -0.23
C HIS A 32 9.73 10.64 -0.22
N LEU A 33 11.05 10.57 -0.42
CA LEU A 33 11.78 9.33 -0.22
C LEU A 33 11.78 8.90 1.25
N GLN A 34 11.97 7.59 1.47
CA GLN A 34 12.23 7.05 2.80
C GLN A 34 13.38 7.82 3.46
N VAL A 35 13.28 8.06 4.77
CA VAL A 35 14.14 8.94 5.59
C VAL A 35 13.93 10.43 5.34
N PHE A 36 13.81 10.89 4.09
CA PHE A 36 13.56 12.31 3.80
C PHE A 36 12.18 12.77 4.28
N HIS A 37 11.15 11.91 4.16
CA HIS A 37 9.79 12.18 4.63
C HIS A 37 9.73 12.67 6.08
N TYR A 38 10.64 12.22 6.96
CA TYR A 38 10.65 12.62 8.37
C TYR A 38 10.73 14.13 8.60
N ARG A 39 11.37 14.87 7.68
CA ARG A 39 11.46 16.32 7.78
C ARG A 39 10.10 17.01 7.68
N VAL A 40 9.17 16.38 6.96
CA VAL A 40 7.84 16.95 6.69
C VAL A 40 6.80 16.32 7.60
N VAL A 41 6.79 15.00 7.72
CA VAL A 41 5.72 14.29 8.42
C VAL A 41 5.72 14.51 9.94
N ARG A 42 6.89 14.77 10.55
CA ARG A 42 7.00 14.98 12.01
C ARG A 42 6.29 16.23 12.51
N ALA A 43 5.91 17.15 11.63
CA ALA A 43 5.06 18.28 11.96
C ALA A 43 3.59 17.86 12.22
N PHE A 44 3.19 16.66 11.79
CA PHE A 44 1.80 16.18 11.81
C PHE A 44 1.62 14.84 12.51
N ASP A 45 2.64 13.98 12.52
CA ASP A 45 2.66 12.72 13.25
C ASP A 45 4.01 12.52 13.95
N SER A 46 3.97 12.36 15.28
CA SER A 46 5.16 12.21 16.11
C SER A 46 5.94 10.92 15.83
N HIS A 47 5.26 9.88 15.33
CA HIS A 47 5.89 8.61 14.95
C HIS A 47 6.60 8.69 13.59
N GLY A 48 6.29 9.73 12.81
CA GLY A 48 6.83 9.97 11.48
C GLY A 48 6.36 8.93 10.45
N MET A 49 5.11 8.49 10.57
CA MET A 49 4.46 7.53 9.69
C MET A 49 3.65 8.26 8.62
N VAL A 50 3.66 7.70 7.41
CA VAL A 50 2.86 8.16 6.27
C VAL A 50 1.90 7.03 5.86
N PRO A 51 0.75 7.34 5.26
CA PRO A 51 0.30 8.65 4.76
C PRO A 51 -0.19 9.62 5.85
N VAL A 52 -0.12 10.91 5.53
CA VAL A 52 -0.82 11.98 6.27
C VAL A 52 -1.59 12.86 5.29
N LEU A 53 -2.89 13.01 5.51
CA LEU A 53 -3.74 13.94 4.77
C LEU A 53 -3.85 15.25 5.55
N VAL A 54 -3.34 16.34 4.97
CA VAL A 54 -3.48 17.69 5.51
C VAL A 54 -4.64 18.37 4.79
N THR A 55 -5.66 18.76 5.54
CA THR A 55 -6.83 19.51 5.07
C THR A 55 -6.83 20.91 5.70
N ASP A 56 -7.80 21.72 5.32
CA ASP A 56 -7.97 23.06 5.91
C ASP A 56 -8.42 22.98 7.40
N ASP A 57 -9.01 21.84 7.81
CA ASP A 57 -9.50 21.59 9.18
C ASP A 57 -8.49 20.87 10.08
N GLY A 58 -7.34 20.43 9.53
CA GLY A 58 -6.30 19.75 10.30
C GLY A 58 -5.61 18.61 9.55
N ALA A 59 -4.77 17.86 10.26
CA ALA A 59 -4.06 16.71 9.71
C ALA A 59 -4.66 15.40 10.20
N ILE A 60 -4.89 14.46 9.28
CA ILE A 60 -5.28 13.09 9.57
C ILE A 60 -4.10 12.18 9.21
N ALA A 61 -3.44 11.66 10.23
CA ALA A 61 -2.41 10.62 10.10
C ALA A 61 -3.06 9.23 10.15
N ASP A 62 -2.37 8.23 9.59
CA ASP A 62 -2.83 6.84 9.41
C ASP A 62 -3.80 6.63 8.23
N SER A 63 -3.54 5.59 7.43
CA SER A 63 -4.34 5.31 6.23
C SER A 63 -5.79 4.90 6.56
N SER A 64 -6.02 4.18 7.65
CA SER A 64 -7.35 3.73 8.07
C SER A 64 -8.14 4.90 8.65
N ALA A 65 -7.49 5.78 9.41
CA ALA A 65 -8.07 7.05 9.85
C ALA A 65 -8.46 7.96 8.67
N ILE A 66 -7.61 8.04 7.62
CA ILE A 66 -7.94 8.75 6.38
C ILE A 66 -9.18 8.13 5.70
N LEU A 67 -9.25 6.81 5.57
CA LEU A 67 -10.43 6.15 4.99
C LEU A 67 -11.70 6.46 5.79
N ARG A 68 -11.66 6.38 7.12
CA ARG A 68 -12.80 6.73 7.99
C ARG A 68 -13.16 8.21 7.89
N TYR A 69 -12.18 9.11 7.78
CA TYR A 69 -12.41 10.54 7.56
C TYR A 69 -13.20 10.78 6.27
N LEU A 70 -12.75 10.18 5.16
CA LEU A 70 -13.37 10.31 3.85
C LEU A 70 -14.76 9.68 3.83
N ASP A 71 -14.92 8.50 4.45
CA ASP A 71 -16.18 7.78 4.51
C ASP A 71 -17.32 8.62 5.10
N ARG A 72 -17.05 9.45 6.11
CA ARG A 72 -18.06 10.32 6.74
C ARG A 72 -18.79 11.22 5.74
N GLN A 73 -18.13 11.61 4.66
CA GLN A 73 -18.68 12.50 3.63
C GLN A 73 -19.31 11.75 2.44
N LEU A 74 -19.23 10.41 2.43
CA LEU A 74 -19.79 9.60 1.34
C LEU A 74 -21.29 9.37 1.52
N GLU A 75 -22.00 9.37 0.41
CA GLU A 75 -23.38 8.90 0.37
C GLU A 75 -23.48 7.43 0.78
N THR A 76 -24.64 7.04 1.34
CA THR A 76 -24.90 5.70 1.88
C THR A 76 -24.59 4.57 0.91
N SER A 77 -24.77 4.77 -0.40
CA SER A 77 -24.46 3.79 -1.46
C SER A 77 -22.96 3.62 -1.73
N ARG A 78 -22.13 4.59 -1.32
CA ARG A 78 -20.67 4.64 -1.57
C ARG A 78 -19.80 4.47 -0.33
N LYS A 79 -20.38 4.55 0.88
CA LYS A 79 -19.74 4.18 2.16
C LYS A 79 -18.84 2.93 2.03
N LEU A 80 -17.62 3.04 2.52
CA LEU A 80 -16.68 1.93 2.73
C LEU A 80 -16.92 1.24 4.07
N TYR A 81 -17.57 1.92 5.02
CA TYR A 81 -17.93 1.41 6.35
C TYR A 81 -19.45 1.53 6.60
N PRO A 82 -20.31 0.72 5.95
CA PRO A 82 -21.72 0.66 6.31
C PRO A 82 -21.89 0.26 7.78
N GLU A 83 -22.72 0.99 8.54
CA GLU A 83 -22.88 0.80 9.99
C GLU A 83 -23.29 -0.63 10.37
N SER A 84 -24.05 -1.31 9.51
CA SER A 84 -24.48 -2.70 9.74
C SER A 84 -23.35 -3.72 9.78
N ASP A 85 -22.17 -3.40 9.23
CA ASP A 85 -21.03 -4.33 9.10
C ASP A 85 -19.68 -3.69 9.47
N ARG A 86 -19.71 -2.49 10.06
CA ARG A 86 -18.52 -1.66 10.35
C ARG A 86 -17.46 -2.44 11.14
N ALA A 87 -17.86 -3.13 12.20
CA ALA A 87 -16.93 -3.83 13.09
C ALA A 87 -16.16 -4.97 12.40
N GLN A 88 -16.82 -5.68 11.47
CA GLN A 88 -16.19 -6.77 10.71
C GLN A 88 -15.24 -6.22 9.65
N ILE A 89 -15.60 -5.10 9.01
CA ILE A 89 -14.75 -4.40 8.05
C ILE A 89 -13.49 -3.88 8.74
N GLU A 90 -13.63 -3.20 9.87
CA GLU A 90 -12.50 -2.66 10.65
C GLU A 90 -11.58 -3.78 11.15
N ARG A 91 -12.12 -4.94 11.55
CA ARG A 91 -11.32 -6.10 11.93
C ARG A 91 -10.49 -6.67 10.78
N LEU A 92 -11.08 -6.81 9.59
CA LEU A 92 -10.35 -7.28 8.41
C LEU A 92 -9.28 -6.27 8.00
N GLU A 93 -9.62 -4.98 8.03
CA GLU A 93 -8.71 -3.89 7.76
C GLU A 93 -7.47 -3.95 8.68
N GLU A 94 -7.68 -4.04 9.99
CA GLU A 94 -6.59 -4.16 10.98
C GLU A 94 -5.75 -5.41 10.75
N GLN A 95 -6.39 -6.58 10.53
CA GLN A 95 -5.66 -7.82 10.23
C GLN A 95 -4.77 -7.68 8.98
N PHE A 96 -5.26 -7.03 7.93
CA PHE A 96 -4.46 -6.82 6.72
C PHE A 96 -3.34 -5.79 6.94
N ASP A 97 -3.60 -4.71 7.66
CA ASP A 97 -2.60 -3.67 7.92
C ASP A 97 -1.45 -4.20 8.81
N GLU A 98 -1.77 -4.98 9.84
CA GLU A 98 -0.81 -5.45 10.85
C GLU A 98 -0.04 -6.71 10.41
N HIS A 99 -0.67 -7.60 9.63
CA HIS A 99 -0.03 -8.85 9.20
C HIS A 99 0.39 -8.78 7.73
N LEU A 100 -0.57 -8.73 6.81
CA LEU A 100 -0.28 -8.80 5.37
C LEU A 100 0.61 -7.63 4.93
N GLY A 101 0.26 -6.41 5.32
CA GLY A 101 0.98 -5.19 4.95
C GLY A 101 2.41 -5.16 5.49
N VAL A 102 2.64 -5.65 6.71
CA VAL A 102 3.98 -5.71 7.31
C VAL A 102 4.86 -6.70 6.55
N GLU A 103 4.32 -7.86 6.20
CA GLU A 103 5.09 -8.92 5.56
C GLU A 103 5.34 -8.66 4.07
N THR A 104 4.36 -8.15 3.32
CA THR A 104 4.58 -7.76 1.91
C THR A 104 5.55 -6.59 1.79
N ARG A 105 5.56 -5.67 2.78
CA ARG A 105 6.59 -4.63 2.91
C ARG A 105 7.98 -5.25 3.07
N ARG A 106 8.15 -6.18 4.02
CA ARG A 106 9.44 -6.83 4.27
C ARG A 106 9.92 -7.58 3.03
N TRP A 107 9.02 -8.32 2.38
CA TRP A 107 9.28 -9.07 1.16
C TRP A 107 9.77 -8.17 0.02
N VAL A 108 9.09 -7.04 -0.27
CA VAL A 108 9.51 -6.18 -1.39
C VAL A 108 10.85 -5.52 -1.12
N TYR A 109 11.11 -5.06 0.12
CA TYR A 109 12.41 -4.49 0.47
C TYR A 109 13.54 -5.52 0.39
N PHE A 110 13.31 -6.78 0.76
CA PHE A 110 14.30 -7.84 0.62
C PHE A 110 14.78 -8.02 -0.83
N HIS A 111 13.85 -8.09 -1.78
CA HIS A 111 14.19 -8.33 -3.19
C HIS A 111 14.69 -7.09 -3.93
N TRP A 112 14.22 -5.88 -3.58
CA TRP A 112 14.60 -4.65 -4.28
C TRP A 112 15.82 -3.93 -3.70
N LEU A 113 16.08 -3.98 -2.38
CA LEU A 113 17.19 -3.21 -1.80
C LEU A 113 18.58 -3.64 -2.32
N GLY A 114 18.72 -4.90 -2.75
CA GLY A 114 19.94 -5.43 -3.36
C GLY A 114 20.16 -5.04 -4.83
N GLN A 115 19.15 -4.47 -5.51
CA GLN A 115 19.26 -4.09 -6.93
C GLN A 115 20.18 -2.88 -7.14
N SER A 116 20.48 -2.52 -8.39
CA SER A 116 21.23 -1.27 -8.65
C SER A 116 20.46 -0.05 -8.11
N GLY A 117 21.17 0.96 -7.64
CA GLY A 117 20.52 2.14 -7.07
C GLY A 117 19.61 2.87 -8.05
N ARG A 118 20.00 2.87 -9.33
CA ARG A 118 19.18 3.36 -10.43
C ARG A 118 17.83 2.65 -10.51
N ARG A 119 17.79 1.31 -10.51
CA ARG A 119 16.52 0.54 -10.56
C ARG A 119 15.61 0.83 -9.37
N VAL A 120 16.20 0.93 -8.17
CA VAL A 120 15.43 1.27 -6.96
C VAL A 120 14.81 2.65 -7.07
N LEU A 121 15.60 3.65 -7.50
CA LEU A 121 15.15 5.04 -7.59
C LEU A 121 14.18 5.28 -8.75
N GLU A 122 14.31 4.57 -9.87
CA GLU A 122 13.36 4.63 -11.00
C GLU A 122 11.92 4.37 -10.54
N THR A 123 11.73 3.50 -9.55
CA THR A 123 10.40 3.25 -8.97
C THR A 123 10.12 4.18 -7.78
N ALA A 124 11.06 4.29 -6.83
CA ALA A 124 10.83 4.95 -5.54
C ALA A 124 10.80 6.48 -5.59
N ALA A 125 11.42 7.11 -6.59
CA ALA A 125 11.57 8.57 -6.67
C ALA A 125 10.49 9.26 -7.52
N GLN A 126 9.44 8.56 -7.91
CA GLN A 126 8.33 9.16 -8.67
C GLN A 126 7.62 10.22 -7.84
N GLY A 127 7.50 11.44 -8.38
CA GLY A 127 6.82 12.56 -7.72
C GLY A 127 7.62 13.25 -6.61
N VAL A 128 8.82 12.78 -6.26
CA VAL A 128 9.61 13.38 -5.16
C VAL A 128 10.35 14.66 -5.61
N PRO A 129 10.64 15.60 -4.69
CA PRO A 129 11.40 16.81 -5.00
C PRO A 129 12.74 16.52 -5.69
N ARG A 130 13.10 17.35 -6.68
CA ARG A 130 14.33 17.16 -7.48
C ARG A 130 15.60 17.06 -6.62
N TRP A 131 15.69 17.82 -5.54
CA TRP A 131 16.86 17.77 -4.65
C TRP A 131 16.98 16.42 -3.93
N GLU A 132 15.86 15.75 -3.60
CA GLU A 132 15.89 14.38 -3.05
C GLU A 132 16.41 13.40 -4.10
N GLN A 133 15.98 13.54 -5.36
CA GLN A 133 16.45 12.69 -6.46
C GLN A 133 17.96 12.81 -6.68
N VAL A 134 18.51 14.02 -6.55
CA VAL A 134 19.95 14.28 -6.67
C VAL A 134 20.73 13.72 -5.48
N MET A 135 20.20 13.83 -4.26
CA MET A 135 20.86 13.36 -3.05
C MET A 135 20.75 11.84 -2.82
N ALA A 136 19.69 11.21 -3.35
CA ALA A 136 19.38 9.83 -3.07
C ALA A 136 20.47 8.81 -3.47
N PRO A 137 21.13 8.90 -4.64
CA PRO A 137 22.20 7.96 -5.01
C PRO A 137 23.35 7.96 -4.00
N LEU A 138 23.71 9.14 -3.47
CA LEU A 138 24.78 9.29 -2.48
C LEU A 138 24.41 8.65 -1.14
N LEU A 139 23.16 8.83 -0.70
CA LEU A 139 22.70 8.32 0.60
C LEU A 139 22.17 6.88 0.55
N LEU A 140 22.02 6.30 -0.64
CA LEU A 140 21.39 5.00 -0.83
C LEU A 140 22.03 3.87 0.00
N PRO A 141 23.37 3.74 0.13
CA PRO A 141 23.97 2.71 0.98
C PRO A 141 23.56 2.85 2.46
N ILE A 142 23.44 4.09 2.94
CA ILE A 142 23.00 4.40 4.31
C ILE A 142 21.52 4.06 4.47
N LEU A 143 20.68 4.46 3.51
CA LEU A 143 19.25 4.13 3.49
C LEU A 143 19.01 2.62 3.51
N ARG A 144 19.78 1.86 2.72
CA ARG A 144 19.73 0.39 2.70
C ARG A 144 20.04 -0.22 4.06
N ARG A 145 21.13 0.22 4.71
CA ARG A 145 21.52 -0.28 6.03
C ARG A 145 20.49 0.06 7.09
N TYR A 146 19.95 1.28 7.05
CA TYR A 146 18.89 1.72 7.96
C TYR A 146 17.62 0.88 7.77
N LEU A 147 17.15 0.70 6.53
CA LEU A 147 15.96 -0.08 6.22
C LEU A 147 16.14 -1.56 6.56
N GLY A 148 17.30 -2.14 6.22
CA GLY A 148 17.63 -3.52 6.54
C GLY A 148 17.53 -3.82 8.03
N LYS A 149 18.04 -2.91 8.88
CA LYS A 149 17.92 -3.05 10.34
C LYS A 149 16.50 -2.81 10.82
N ARG A 150 15.87 -1.70 10.42
CA ARG A 150 14.57 -1.28 10.96
C ARG A 150 13.42 -2.21 10.57
N LEU A 151 13.51 -2.86 9.42
CA LEU A 151 12.51 -3.81 8.93
C LEU A 151 12.93 -5.27 9.17
N GLU A 152 14.03 -5.48 9.89
CA GLU A 152 14.59 -6.80 10.25
C GLU A 152 14.76 -7.71 9.04
N ILE A 153 15.25 -7.15 7.93
CA ILE A 153 15.28 -7.83 6.63
C ILE A 153 16.37 -8.89 6.63
N SER A 154 15.94 -10.15 6.70
CA SER A 154 16.78 -11.34 6.57
C SER A 154 16.05 -12.43 5.78
N ALA A 155 16.80 -13.37 5.18
CA ALA A 155 16.20 -14.51 4.48
C ALA A 155 15.26 -15.32 5.38
N GLY A 156 15.61 -15.51 6.66
CA GLY A 156 14.76 -16.21 7.63
C GLY A 156 13.46 -15.46 7.93
N SER A 157 13.54 -14.15 8.22
CA SER A 157 12.36 -13.32 8.46
C SER A 157 11.42 -13.25 7.25
N VAL A 158 11.95 -13.21 6.04
CA VAL A 158 11.17 -13.16 4.80
C VAL A 158 10.54 -14.52 4.52
N ALA A 159 11.26 -15.63 4.74
CA ALA A 159 10.69 -16.96 4.59
C ALA A 159 9.53 -17.20 5.58
N GLN A 160 9.65 -16.72 6.83
CA GLN A 160 8.56 -16.78 7.79
C GLN A 160 7.41 -15.85 7.40
N GLY A 161 7.72 -14.62 7.00
CA GLY A 161 6.75 -13.66 6.50
C GLY A 161 5.95 -14.15 5.31
N SER A 162 6.58 -14.84 4.36
CA SER A 162 5.93 -15.46 3.21
C SER A 162 4.87 -16.50 3.61
N LYS A 163 5.01 -17.17 4.76
CA LYS A 163 3.95 -18.05 5.28
C LYS A 163 2.74 -17.23 5.72
N THR A 164 2.95 -16.15 6.46
CA THR A 164 1.87 -15.24 6.89
C THR A 164 1.16 -14.55 5.72
N ILE A 165 1.90 -14.19 4.65
CA ILE A 165 1.31 -13.68 3.41
C ILE A 165 0.42 -14.77 2.79
N MET A 166 0.91 -16.01 2.70
CA MET A 166 0.14 -17.13 2.14
C MET A 166 -1.11 -17.44 2.98
N GLU A 167 -1.00 -17.48 4.31
CA GLU A 167 -2.14 -17.68 5.23
C GLU A 167 -3.21 -16.60 5.07
N SER A 168 -2.80 -15.34 4.87
CA SER A 168 -3.72 -14.24 4.58
C SER A 168 -4.41 -14.43 3.22
N PHE A 169 -3.66 -14.88 2.20
CA PHE A 169 -4.19 -15.19 0.88
C PHE A 169 -5.16 -16.37 0.91
N ASP A 170 -4.84 -17.44 1.64
CA ASP A 170 -5.71 -18.61 1.83
C ASP A 170 -7.00 -18.24 2.55
N SER A 171 -6.90 -17.41 3.58
CA SER A 171 -8.06 -16.88 4.33
C SER A 171 -8.99 -16.07 3.41
N VAL A 172 -8.43 -15.20 2.57
CA VAL A 172 -9.22 -14.45 1.58
C VAL A 172 -9.82 -15.38 0.53
N ALA A 173 -9.07 -16.36 0.04
CA ALA A 173 -9.55 -17.34 -0.93
C ALA A 173 -10.74 -18.15 -0.38
N ALA A 174 -10.70 -18.53 0.91
CA ALA A 174 -11.81 -19.18 1.59
C ALA A 174 -13.05 -18.28 1.67
N ILE A 175 -12.88 -17.00 2.02
CA ILE A 175 -13.98 -16.02 2.09
C ILE A 175 -14.66 -15.87 0.73
N ILE A 176 -13.90 -15.77 -0.36
CA ILE A 176 -14.45 -15.54 -1.71
C ILE A 176 -14.79 -16.83 -2.47
N GLY A 177 -14.59 -18.00 -1.84
CA GLY A 177 -14.73 -19.30 -2.47
C GLY A 177 -16.15 -19.63 -2.94
N ASP A 178 -17.15 -18.94 -2.40
CA ASP A 178 -18.55 -19.02 -2.81
C ASP A 178 -18.90 -18.17 -4.05
N GLY A 179 -17.91 -17.46 -4.62
CA GLY A 179 -18.08 -16.65 -5.82
C GLY A 179 -18.53 -15.22 -5.57
N ARG A 180 -18.63 -14.77 -4.31
CA ARG A 180 -18.98 -13.38 -3.98
C ARG A 180 -18.04 -12.35 -4.64
N PRO A 181 -18.55 -11.16 -4.99
CA PRO A 181 -17.72 -10.14 -5.65
C PRO A 181 -16.78 -9.40 -4.69
N PHE A 182 -17.07 -9.38 -3.38
CA PHE A 182 -16.29 -8.67 -2.35
C PHE A 182 -16.21 -9.46 -1.04
N LEU A 183 -15.28 -9.11 -0.15
CA LEU A 183 -15.04 -9.82 1.11
C LEU A 183 -16.27 -9.84 2.03
N ARG A 184 -17.08 -8.79 1.97
CA ARG A 184 -18.28 -8.61 2.81
C ARG A 184 -19.59 -8.79 2.04
N GLY A 185 -19.56 -9.52 0.92
CA GLY A 185 -20.74 -9.84 0.11
C GLY A 185 -20.75 -9.06 -1.20
N ASP A 186 -21.83 -8.31 -1.46
CA ASP A 186 -22.10 -7.71 -2.77
C ASP A 186 -21.61 -6.28 -2.94
N ARG A 187 -20.98 -5.72 -1.90
CA ARG A 187 -20.54 -4.33 -1.88
C ARG A 187 -19.05 -4.19 -1.61
N PHE A 188 -18.41 -3.30 -2.36
CA PHE A 188 -17.03 -2.88 -2.14
C PHE A 188 -16.89 -2.07 -0.84
N THR A 189 -15.94 -2.46 0.01
CA THR A 189 -15.72 -1.86 1.35
C THR A 189 -14.25 -1.54 1.60
N ALA A 190 -13.95 -0.93 2.74
CA ALA A 190 -12.56 -0.71 3.17
C ALA A 190 -11.77 -2.02 3.32
N ALA A 191 -12.42 -3.15 3.60
CA ALA A 191 -11.75 -4.45 3.69
C ALA A 191 -11.15 -4.86 2.34
N ASP A 192 -11.90 -4.69 1.24
CA ASP A 192 -11.46 -5.01 -0.12
C ASP A 192 -10.31 -4.10 -0.57
N LEU A 193 -10.48 -2.80 -0.35
CA LEU A 193 -9.49 -1.76 -0.67
C LEU A 193 -8.18 -2.01 0.09
N THR A 194 -8.28 -2.32 1.39
CA THR A 194 -7.12 -2.60 2.23
C THR A 194 -6.42 -3.88 1.80
N PHE A 195 -7.15 -4.98 1.61
CA PHE A 195 -6.55 -6.23 1.14
C PHE A 195 -5.78 -6.04 -0.17
N ALA A 196 -6.42 -5.41 -1.17
CA ALA A 196 -5.78 -5.16 -2.46
C ALA A 196 -4.52 -4.30 -2.31
N SER A 197 -4.60 -3.21 -1.54
CA SER A 197 -3.45 -2.33 -1.29
C SER A 197 -2.30 -3.08 -0.60
N MET A 198 -2.59 -3.83 0.47
CA MET A 198 -1.58 -4.59 1.23
C MET A 198 -0.97 -5.74 0.44
N ALA A 199 -1.72 -6.33 -0.51
CA ALA A 199 -1.22 -7.36 -1.42
C ALA A 199 -0.42 -6.79 -2.61
N ALA A 200 -0.53 -5.50 -2.91
CA ALA A 200 0.10 -4.89 -4.08
C ALA A 200 1.62 -5.13 -4.21
N PRO A 201 2.44 -5.14 -3.13
CA PRO A 201 3.88 -5.33 -3.28
C PRO A 201 4.27 -6.71 -3.86
N VAL A 202 3.46 -7.75 -3.64
CA VAL A 202 3.69 -9.10 -4.19
C VAL A 202 2.93 -9.36 -5.49
N LEU A 203 2.06 -8.42 -5.90
CA LEU A 203 1.24 -8.55 -7.10
C LEU A 203 1.68 -7.62 -8.22
N LEU A 204 2.23 -6.44 -7.94
CA LEU A 204 2.63 -5.42 -8.92
C LEU A 204 1.46 -5.04 -9.88
N PRO A 205 0.34 -4.51 -9.36
CA PRO A 205 -0.78 -4.06 -10.19
C PRO A 205 -0.40 -2.84 -11.05
N ALA A 206 -0.92 -2.78 -12.27
CA ALA A 206 -0.63 -1.68 -13.20
C ALA A 206 -1.35 -0.38 -12.83
N GLU A 207 -2.45 -0.50 -12.09
CA GLU A 207 -3.35 0.58 -11.66
C GLU A 207 -2.88 1.30 -10.39
N TYR A 208 -1.77 0.87 -9.81
CA TYR A 208 -1.19 1.48 -8.60
C TYR A 208 -0.93 2.98 -8.80
N GLY A 209 -0.96 3.77 -7.72
CA GLY A 209 -0.83 5.23 -7.78
C GLY A 209 0.49 5.74 -8.36
N ILE A 210 1.51 4.89 -8.44
CA ILE A 210 2.75 5.13 -9.18
C ILE A 210 3.01 4.00 -10.17
N ARG A 211 3.91 4.21 -11.14
CA ARG A 211 4.32 3.13 -12.04
C ARG A 211 5.17 2.12 -11.28
N LEU A 212 4.61 0.94 -11.02
CA LEU A 212 5.36 -0.21 -10.54
C LEU A 212 6.09 -0.91 -11.70
N PRO A 213 7.20 -1.64 -11.44
CA PRO A 213 7.77 -2.54 -12.42
C PRO A 213 6.76 -3.62 -12.82
N THR A 214 6.79 -4.06 -14.07
CA THR A 214 6.00 -5.23 -14.48
C THR A 214 6.57 -6.49 -13.82
N PRO A 215 5.80 -7.60 -13.74
CA PRO A 215 6.33 -8.89 -13.28
C PRO A 215 7.58 -9.34 -14.07
N GLU A 216 7.68 -8.95 -15.35
CA GLU A 216 8.81 -9.21 -16.22
C GLU A 216 10.03 -8.31 -15.92
N GLN A 217 9.84 -7.21 -15.18
CA GLN A 217 10.90 -6.30 -14.76
C GLN A 217 11.35 -6.52 -13.31
N ALA A 218 10.65 -7.38 -12.56
CA ALA A 218 11.01 -7.73 -11.20
C ALA A 218 12.37 -8.44 -11.12
N PRO A 219 13.08 -8.35 -9.97
CA PRO A 219 14.28 -9.16 -9.71
C PRO A 219 14.02 -10.65 -9.92
N ASP A 220 14.98 -11.38 -10.50
CA ASP A 220 14.81 -12.81 -10.80
C ASP A 220 14.46 -13.62 -9.55
N SER A 221 15.03 -13.26 -8.40
CA SER A 221 14.75 -13.86 -7.09
C SER A 221 13.28 -13.75 -6.65
N ALA A 222 12.51 -12.82 -7.20
CA ALA A 222 11.13 -12.51 -6.81
C ALA A 222 10.09 -13.04 -7.80
N ARG A 223 10.48 -13.38 -9.03
CA ARG A 223 9.54 -13.69 -10.12
C ARG A 223 8.64 -14.88 -9.83
N ALA A 224 9.21 -15.96 -9.29
CA ALA A 224 8.46 -17.18 -8.97
C ALA A 224 7.40 -16.91 -7.90
N ASP A 225 7.75 -16.16 -6.86
CA ASP A 225 6.82 -15.73 -5.81
C ASP A 225 5.71 -14.84 -6.36
N ILE A 226 6.06 -13.82 -7.17
CA ILE A 226 5.08 -12.96 -7.83
C ILE A 226 4.11 -13.78 -8.68
N GLN A 227 4.62 -14.72 -9.49
CA GLN A 227 3.76 -15.57 -10.31
C GLN A 227 2.84 -16.43 -9.44
N ARG A 228 3.33 -16.98 -8.34
CA ARG A 228 2.56 -17.77 -7.38
C ARG A 228 1.44 -16.95 -6.75
N PHE A 229 1.75 -15.76 -6.22
CA PHE A 229 0.75 -14.88 -5.61
C PHE A 229 -0.27 -14.39 -6.62
N ARG A 230 0.15 -13.99 -7.83
CA ARG A 230 -0.76 -13.56 -8.90
C ARG A 230 -1.68 -14.68 -9.39
N SER A 231 -1.20 -15.92 -9.39
CA SER A 231 -1.99 -17.09 -9.78
C SER A 231 -2.92 -17.60 -8.67
N HIS A 232 -2.72 -17.15 -7.43
CA HIS A 232 -3.60 -17.51 -6.30
C HIS A 232 -5.01 -16.91 -6.48
N PRO A 233 -6.10 -17.59 -6.05
CA PRO A 233 -7.45 -17.01 -6.09
C PRO A 233 -7.54 -15.61 -5.47
N ALA A 234 -6.92 -15.41 -4.30
CA ALA A 234 -6.87 -14.11 -3.63
C ALA A 234 -6.04 -13.06 -4.40
N GLY A 235 -4.97 -13.47 -5.09
CA GLY A 235 -4.20 -12.55 -5.94
C GLY A 235 -4.97 -12.10 -7.17
N ARG A 236 -5.67 -13.02 -7.84
CA ARG A 236 -6.59 -12.69 -8.94
C ARG A 236 -7.72 -11.77 -8.47
N PHE A 237 -8.23 -12.00 -7.26
CA PHE A 237 -9.22 -11.14 -6.61
C PHE A 237 -8.69 -9.71 -6.40
N ALA A 238 -7.51 -9.55 -5.76
CA ALA A 238 -6.90 -8.23 -5.58
C ALA A 238 -6.63 -7.51 -6.92
N LEU A 239 -6.11 -8.21 -7.93
CA LEU A 239 -5.88 -7.65 -9.27
C LEU A 239 -7.19 -7.21 -9.95
N ARG A 240 -8.28 -7.96 -9.76
CA ARG A 240 -9.62 -7.56 -10.20
C ARG A 240 -10.07 -6.27 -9.51
N LEU A 241 -9.91 -6.17 -8.19
CA LEU A 241 -10.26 -4.96 -7.44
C LEU A 241 -9.51 -3.74 -7.96
N PHE A 242 -8.21 -3.86 -8.24
CA PHE A 242 -7.44 -2.77 -8.86
C PHE A 242 -8.03 -2.38 -10.22
N ARG A 243 -8.21 -3.35 -11.12
CA ARG A 243 -8.73 -3.08 -12.47
C ARG A 243 -10.10 -2.40 -12.45
N ASP A 244 -11.00 -2.88 -11.59
CA ASP A 244 -12.41 -2.53 -11.65
C ASP A 244 -12.76 -1.33 -10.74
N HIS A 245 -12.01 -1.13 -9.64
CA HIS A 245 -12.33 -0.11 -8.63
C HIS A 245 -11.24 0.96 -8.41
N ARG A 246 -10.01 0.77 -8.91
CA ARG A 246 -8.96 1.80 -8.83
C ARG A 246 -8.92 2.73 -10.04
N ARG A 247 -9.26 2.22 -11.24
CA ARG A 247 -9.16 2.94 -12.53
C ARG A 247 -10.13 4.12 -12.70
N GLY A 248 -11.21 4.18 -11.93
CA GLY A 248 -12.39 5.01 -12.26
C GLY A 248 -12.32 6.50 -11.97
N LEU A 249 -11.19 7.08 -11.55
CA LEU A 249 -11.16 8.41 -10.90
C LEU A 249 -9.98 9.29 -11.34
N ARG A 250 -9.63 9.25 -12.64
CA ARG A 250 -8.76 10.26 -13.26
C ARG A 250 -9.58 11.45 -13.73
#